data_AF-A0A4U1B5S5-F1
#
_entry.id   AF-A0A4U1B5S5-F1
#
_cell.length_a   1.000
_cell.length_b   1.000
_cell.length_c   1.000
_cell.angle_alpha   90.00
_cell.angle_beta   90.00
_cell.angle_gamma   90.00
#
_symmetry.space_group_name_H-M   'P 1'
#
loop_
_entity.id
_entity.type
_entity.pdbx_description
1 polymer ?
#
loop_
_entity_poly.entity_id
_entity_poly.type
_entity_poly.pdbx_seq_one_letter_code
_entity_poly.pdbx_strand_id
1 'polypeptide(L)' 'MMKYWIVFTLLLLSGCSSGSQPLSDYVAREVLENLTGSEIRYNGAACANIKNQCPSSDYSEWLHTNGEVACSCTK' A
#
# COMPACT_ATOMS: atom_id res chain seq x y z
N MET A 1 26.15 38.51 -6.09
CA MET A 1 26.23 37.03 -6.09
C MET A 1 25.32 36.34 -5.05
N MET A 2 24.78 37.02 -4.03
CA MET A 2 23.93 36.39 -2.98
C MET A 2 22.43 36.23 -3.31
N LYS A 3 21.92 36.80 -4.42
CA LYS A 3 20.47 36.83 -4.72
C LYS A 3 19.90 35.46 -5.11
N TYR A 4 20.69 34.62 -5.76
CA TYR A 4 20.23 33.32 -6.28
C TYR A 4 20.24 32.21 -5.23
N TRP A 5 20.89 32.44 -4.09
CA TRP A 5 20.97 31.46 -3.01
C TRP A 5 19.61 31.19 -2.37
N ILE A 6 18.77 32.23 -2.23
CA ILE A 6 17.40 32.13 -1.72
C ILE A 6 16.50 31.33 -2.67
N VAL A 7 16.71 31.47 -3.98
CA VAL A 7 15.94 30.74 -5.00
C VAL A 7 16.32 29.25 -4.98
N PHE A 8 17.60 28.94 -4.74
CA PHE A 8 18.10 27.58 -4.65
C PHE A 8 17.58 26.83 -3.42
N THR A 9 17.48 27.49 -2.26
CA THR A 9 16.88 26.87 -1.06
C THR A 9 15.38 26.66 -1.18
N LEU A 10 14.64 27.57 -1.84
CA LEU A 10 13.20 27.40 -2.10
C LEU A 10 12.87 26.21 -3.02
N LEU A 11 13.75 25.88 -3.97
CA LEU A 11 13.60 24.72 -4.87
C LEU A 11 13.82 23.37 -4.17
N LEU A 12 14.51 23.34 -3.03
CA LEU A 12 14.80 22.10 -2.29
C LEU A 12 13.66 21.68 -1.35
N LEU A 13 12.69 22.56 -1.07
CA LEU A 13 11.57 22.26 -0.16
C LEU A 13 10.34 21.63 -0.84
N SER A 14 10.31 21.51 -2.17
CA SER A 14 9.18 20.88 -2.90
C SER A 14 9.21 19.34 -2.91
N GLY A 15 10.15 18.73 -2.18
CA GLY A 15 10.49 17.31 -2.31
C GLY A 15 9.96 16.34 -1.24
N CYS A 16 9.14 16.74 -0.27
CA CYS A 16 8.56 15.82 0.71
C CYS A 16 7.07 15.55 0.42
N SER A 17 6.77 14.96 -0.73
CA SER A 17 5.53 14.17 -0.87
C SER A 17 5.89 12.71 -0.62
N SER A 18 6.26 12.39 0.63
CA SER A 18 6.27 10.99 1.07
C SER A 18 4.82 10.54 1.02
N GLY A 19 4.54 9.69 0.02
CA GLY A 19 3.21 9.19 -0.32
C GLY A 19 2.37 8.95 0.91
N SER A 20 1.36 9.79 1.08
CA SER A 20 0.28 9.58 2.03
C SER A 20 -0.47 8.33 1.56
N GLN A 21 -0.01 7.15 1.98
CA GLN A 21 -0.87 5.97 1.99
C GLN A 21 -2.09 6.39 2.79
N PRO A 22 -3.31 6.34 2.21
CA PRO A 22 -4.46 6.86 2.89
C PRO A 22 -4.63 6.05 4.17
N LEU A 23 -4.74 6.73 5.31
CA LEU A 23 -4.97 6.10 6.62
C LEU A 23 -6.16 5.12 6.59
N SER A 24 -7.10 5.32 5.66
CA SER A 24 -8.21 4.41 5.38
C SER A 24 -7.77 3.01 4.95
N ASP A 25 -6.65 2.87 4.25
CA ASP A 25 -6.13 1.56 3.82
C ASP A 25 -5.59 0.76 5.01
N TYR A 26 -4.92 1.43 5.93
CA TYR A 26 -4.45 0.79 7.17
C TYR A 26 -5.64 0.36 8.05
N VAL A 27 -6.64 1.22 8.19
CA VAL A 27 -7.83 0.91 9.00
C VAL A 27 -8.70 -0.17 8.34
N ALA A 28 -8.88 -0.11 7.01
CA ALA A 28 -9.63 -1.15 6.28
C ALA A 28 -8.93 -2.51 6.38
N ARG A 29 -7.59 -2.53 6.33
CA ARG A 29 -6.80 -3.73 6.62
C ARG A 29 -7.07 -4.27 8.00
N GLU A 30 -6.85 -3.46 9.02
CA GLU A 30 -6.90 -3.91 10.41
C GLU A 30 -8.30 -4.38 10.79
N VAL A 31 -9.35 -3.71 10.31
CA VAL A 31 -10.75 -4.13 10.52
C VAL A 31 -11.06 -5.40 9.75
N LEU A 32 -10.66 -5.51 8.48
CA LEU A 32 -10.98 -6.68 7.67
C LEU A 32 -10.20 -7.91 8.14
N GLU A 33 -8.89 -7.80 8.40
CA GLU A 33 -8.05 -8.87 8.96
C GLU A 33 -8.61 -9.40 10.30
N ASN A 34 -9.14 -8.52 11.15
CA ASN A 34 -9.67 -8.88 12.46
C ASN A 34 -11.10 -9.47 12.41
N LEU A 35 -11.87 -9.14 11.38
CA LEU A 35 -13.23 -9.68 11.16
C LEU A 35 -13.22 -11.03 10.43
N THR A 36 -12.35 -11.19 9.43
CA THR A 36 -12.33 -12.40 8.58
C THR A 36 -11.23 -13.37 8.98
N GLY A 37 -10.30 -12.99 9.87
CA GLY A 37 -9.08 -13.76 10.13
C GLY A 37 -8.17 -13.91 8.90
N SER A 38 -8.44 -13.14 7.84
CA SER A 38 -7.74 -13.25 6.57
C SER A 38 -6.55 -12.32 6.54
N GLU A 39 -5.38 -12.80 6.12
CA GLU A 39 -4.19 -11.95 5.95
C GLU A 39 -4.30 -11.16 4.65
N ILE A 40 -4.25 -9.83 4.69
CA ILE A 40 -4.43 -8.96 3.51
C ILE A 40 -3.13 -8.26 3.17
N ARG A 41 -2.75 -8.30 1.89
CA ARG A 41 -1.55 -7.64 1.36
C ARG A 41 -1.90 -6.81 0.13
N TYR A 42 -1.44 -5.56 0.12
CA TYR A 42 -1.62 -4.59 -0.97
C TYR A 42 -0.30 -4.45 -1.71
N ASN A 43 0.21 -5.57 -2.20
CA ASN A 43 1.45 -5.64 -2.95
C ASN A 43 1.39 -6.84 -3.87
N GLY A 44 1.31 -6.60 -5.18
CA GLY A 44 1.22 -7.66 -6.18
C GLY A 44 2.37 -8.67 -6.10
N ALA A 45 3.58 -8.24 -5.70
CA ALA A 45 4.71 -9.16 -5.52
C ALA A 45 4.52 -10.08 -4.30
N ALA A 46 3.91 -9.59 -3.22
CA ALA A 46 3.58 -10.42 -2.05
C ALA A 46 2.44 -11.41 -2.37
N CYS A 47 1.53 -11.04 -3.27
CA CYS A 47 0.39 -11.86 -3.67
C CYS A 47 0.80 -13.15 -4.38
N ALA A 48 1.87 -13.15 -5.17
CA ALA A 48 2.41 -14.37 -5.76
C ALA A 48 2.85 -15.38 -4.69
N ASN A 49 3.42 -14.91 -3.57
CA ASN A 49 3.81 -15.79 -2.48
C ASN A 49 2.59 -16.35 -1.73
N ILE A 50 1.63 -15.48 -1.38
CA ILE A 50 0.40 -15.90 -0.70
C ILE A 50 -0.39 -16.89 -1.55
N LYS A 51 -0.47 -16.69 -2.87
CA LYS A 51 -1.15 -17.61 -3.79
C LYS A 51 -0.60 -19.04 -3.76
N ASN A 52 0.69 -19.20 -3.50
CA ASN A 52 1.32 -20.52 -3.40
C ASN A 52 1.15 -21.15 -2.01
N GLN A 53 0.94 -20.35 -0.97
CA GLN A 53 0.82 -20.80 0.43
C GLN A 53 -0.64 -20.98 0.87
N CYS A 54 -1.56 -20.29 0.22
CA CYS A 54 -2.99 -20.32 0.53
C CYS A 54 -3.71 -21.37 -0.34
N PRO A 55 -4.65 -22.14 0.24
CA PRO A 55 -5.56 -22.97 -0.55
C PRO A 55 -6.28 -22.12 -1.59
N SER A 56 -6.44 -22.64 -2.81
CA SER A 56 -7.09 -21.86 -3.89
C SER A 56 -8.55 -21.51 -3.60
N SER A 57 -9.22 -22.22 -2.70
CA SER A 57 -10.58 -21.89 -2.22
C SER A 57 -10.63 -20.62 -1.38
N ASP A 58 -9.49 -20.27 -0.78
CA ASP A 58 -9.38 -19.31 0.31
C ASP A 58 -8.64 -18.04 -0.15
N TYR A 59 -8.07 -18.09 -1.35
CA TYR A 59 -7.33 -17.02 -1.98
C TYR A 59 -8.26 -16.10 -2.79
N SER A 60 -8.13 -14.79 -2.59
CA SER A 60 -8.78 -13.78 -3.42
C SER A 60 -7.79 -12.70 -3.81
N GLU A 61 -7.92 -12.20 -5.04
CA GLU A 61 -7.05 -11.16 -5.62
C GLU A 61 -7.93 -10.15 -6.37
N TRP A 62 -7.69 -8.87 -6.15
CA TRP A 62 -8.44 -7.78 -6.78
C TRP A 62 -7.55 -6.56 -7.02
N LEU A 63 -7.95 -5.72 -7.99
CA LEU A 63 -7.30 -4.44 -8.23
C LEU A 63 -7.76 -3.43 -7.18
N HIS A 64 -6.81 -2.87 -6.44
CA HIS A 64 -7.09 -1.87 -5.40
C HIS A 64 -7.21 -0.46 -6.00
N THR A 65 -7.89 0.43 -5.28
CA THR A 65 -8.20 1.79 -5.76
C THR A 65 -6.97 2.66 -5.99
N ASN A 66 -5.83 2.29 -5.40
CA ASN A 66 -4.54 2.93 -5.61
C ASN A 66 -3.78 2.43 -6.86
N GLY A 67 -4.38 1.51 -7.63
CA GLY A 67 -3.78 0.91 -8.83
C GLY A 67 -2.86 -0.28 -8.54
N GLU A 68 -2.69 -0.68 -7.28
CA GLU A 68 -1.92 -1.87 -6.90
C GLU A 68 -2.83 -3.10 -6.84
N VAL A 69 -2.24 -4.28 -7.04
CA VAL A 69 -2.95 -5.55 -6.83
C VAL A 69 -2.94 -5.88 -5.34
N ALA A 70 -4.13 -6.11 -4.80
CA ALA A 70 -4.33 -6.60 -3.45
C ALA A 70 -4.78 -8.06 -3.46
N CYS A 71 -4.43 -8.78 -2.41
CA CYS A 71 -4.85 -10.16 -2.20
C CYS A 71 -5.14 -10.43 -0.73
N SER A 72 -6.01 -11.41 -0.51
CA SER A 72 -6.31 -11.98 0.80
C SER A 72 -6.23 -13.49 0.79
N CYS A 73 -5.92 -14.07 1.95
CA CYS A 73 -6.06 -15.49 2.23
C CYS A 73 -6.95 -15.67 3.47
N THR A 74 -8.15 -16.22 3.29
CA THR A 74 -9.12 -16.44 4.37
C THR A 74 -8.93 -17.82 4.98
N LYS A 75 -8.45 -17.90 6.22
CA LYS A 75 -8.31 -19.19 6.93
C LYS A 75 -9.62 -19.69 7.52
#